data_AF-F7ZJN1-F1
#
_entry.id   AF-F7ZJN1-F1
#
_cell.length_a   1.000
_cell.length_b   1.000
_cell.length_c   1.000
_cell.angle_alpha   90.00
_cell.angle_beta   90.00
_cell.angle_gamma   90.00
#
_symmetry.space_group_name_H-M   'P 1'
#
loop_
_entity.id
_entity.type
_entity.pdbx_description
1 polymer ?
#
loop_
_entity_poly.entity_id
_entity_poly.type
_entity_poly.pdbx_seq_one_letter_code
_entity_poly.pdbx_strand_id
1 'polypeptide(L)'
;MIAEIGSWFATHWPDVIPIGLATLALLYSALAHDTARRAFKASQSSDTSHLRIAARSARSDVQQSLIALKEKCRVNRHNWENHPTRRFPVLSLEKPEEFRVIADVERTGELTIRKFNEAYVLDQQSSGLELEAYITAAQQVVLKIDSQSRRLMLT
;
A
#
# COMPACT_ATOMS: atom_id res chain seq x y z
N MET A 1 -9.18 72.58 2.02
CA MET A 1 -9.37 71.12 2.18
C MET A 1 -9.13 70.30 0.92
N ILE A 2 -10.01 70.23 -0.09
CA ILE A 2 -9.79 69.32 -1.25
C ILE A 2 -8.54 69.71 -2.08
N ALA A 3 -8.27 71.01 -2.25
CA ALA A 3 -7.10 71.50 -2.98
C ALA A 3 -5.76 71.30 -2.23
N GLU A 4 -5.76 71.34 -0.89
CA GLU A 4 -4.56 71.12 -0.07
C GLU A 4 -4.16 69.64 -0.03
N ILE A 5 -5.15 68.75 -0.10
CA ILE A 5 -4.89 67.31 -0.18
C ILE A 5 -4.21 66.98 -1.52
N GLY A 6 -4.61 67.63 -2.61
CA GLY A 6 -4.02 67.42 -3.94
C GLY A 6 -2.56 67.85 -4.05
N SER A 7 -2.17 68.99 -3.46
CA SER A 7 -0.78 69.47 -3.50
C SER A 7 0.16 68.67 -2.59
N TRP A 8 -0.33 68.23 -1.43
CA TRP A 8 0.41 67.33 -0.54
C TRP A 8 0.68 65.97 -1.19
N PHE A 9 -0.33 65.40 -1.86
CA PHE A 9 -0.19 64.15 -2.60
C PHE A 9 0.79 64.30 -3.77
N ALA A 10 0.73 65.39 -4.54
CA ALA A 10 1.65 65.63 -5.65
C ALA A 10 3.14 65.70 -5.24
N THR A 11 3.43 65.99 -3.97
CA THR A 11 4.80 66.06 -3.45
C THR A 11 5.26 64.75 -2.81
N HIS A 12 4.35 64.00 -2.17
CA HIS A 12 4.69 62.76 -1.42
C HIS A 12 4.28 61.47 -2.14
N TRP A 13 3.61 61.53 -3.30
CA TRP A 13 3.19 60.33 -4.03
C TRP A 13 4.34 59.34 -4.38
N PRO A 14 5.59 59.78 -4.65
CA PRO A 14 6.67 58.83 -4.94
C PRO A 14 7.05 57.96 -3.74
N ASP A 15 6.81 58.44 -2.51
CA ASP A 15 7.10 57.72 -1.26
C ASP A 15 5.90 56.88 -0.81
N VAL A 16 4.67 57.33 -1.07
CA VAL A 16 3.44 56.64 -0.65
C VAL A 16 3.15 55.40 -1.50
N ILE A 17 3.43 55.45 -2.80
CA ILE A 17 3.22 54.30 -3.71
C ILE A 17 4.04 53.06 -3.31
N PRO A 18 5.37 53.12 -3.11
CA PRO A 18 6.15 51.94 -2.76
C PRO A 18 5.75 51.38 -1.40
N ILE A 19 5.34 52.22 -0.44
CA ILE A 19 4.78 51.75 0.83
C ILE A 19 3.50 50.98 0.57
N GLY A 20 2.54 51.53 -0.19
CA GLY A 20 1.30 50.84 -0.53
C GLY A 20 1.51 49.53 -1.30
N LEU A 21 2.48 49.51 -2.22
CA LEU A 21 2.86 48.32 -2.97
C LEU A 21 3.47 47.25 -2.06
N ALA A 22 4.31 47.65 -1.09
CA ALA A 22 4.89 46.75 -0.11
C ALA A 22 3.83 46.16 0.83
N THR A 23 2.85 46.95 1.29
CA THR A 23 1.75 46.44 2.11
C THR A 23 0.89 45.45 1.35
N LEU A 24 0.59 45.73 0.07
CA LEU A 24 -0.14 44.81 -0.81
C LEU A 24 0.65 43.50 -1.04
N ALA A 25 1.96 43.59 -1.26
CA ALA A 25 2.82 42.42 -1.40
C ALA A 25 2.85 41.57 -0.13
N LEU A 26 2.92 42.20 1.05
CA LEU A 26 2.86 41.51 2.35
C LEU A 26 1.50 40.82 2.57
N LEU A 27 0.40 41.52 2.26
CA LEU A 27 -0.94 40.95 2.35
C LEU A 27 -1.11 39.75 1.42
N TYR A 28 -0.64 39.88 0.17
CA TYR A 28 -0.68 38.80 -0.81
C TYR A 28 0.16 37.60 -0.38
N SER A 29 1.37 37.85 0.15
CA SER A 29 2.24 36.79 0.68
C SER A 29 1.60 36.04 1.85
N ALA A 30 0.98 36.75 2.79
CA ALA A 30 0.27 36.15 3.92
C ALA A 30 -0.89 35.25 3.43
N LEU A 31 -1.68 35.73 2.48
CA LEU A 31 -2.81 35.00 1.91
C LEU A 31 -2.36 33.77 1.13
N ALA A 32 -1.30 33.90 0.32
CA ALA A 32 -0.68 32.78 -0.40
C ALA A 32 -0.08 31.74 0.56
N HIS A 33 0.46 32.16 1.70
CA HIS A 33 1.01 31.23 2.67
C HIS A 33 -0.09 30.42 3.38
N ASP A 34 -1.21 31.05 3.69
CA ASP A 34 -2.38 30.37 4.25
C ASP A 34 -3.03 29.39 3.27
N THR A 35 -3.17 29.75 1.99
CA THR A 35 -3.69 28.83 0.98
C THR A 35 -2.73 27.65 0.75
N ALA A 36 -1.42 27.90 0.72
CA ALA A 36 -0.41 26.84 0.64
C ALA A 36 -0.50 25.88 1.83
N ARG A 37 -0.66 26.39 3.06
CA ARG A 37 -0.85 25.56 4.26
C ARG A 37 -2.11 24.72 4.20
N ARG A 38 -3.23 25.29 3.73
CA ARG A 38 -4.50 24.55 3.57
C ARG A 38 -4.38 23.46 2.51
N ALA A 39 -3.77 23.77 1.37
CA ALA A 39 -3.51 22.79 0.30
C ALA A 39 -2.59 21.66 0.78
N PHE A 40 -1.54 21.98 1.55
CA PHE A 40 -0.63 20.97 2.10
C PHE A 40 -1.33 20.02 3.08
N LYS A 41 -2.16 20.55 3.99
CA LYS A 41 -2.95 19.74 4.92
C LYS A 41 -3.97 18.85 4.18
N ALA A 42 -4.63 19.40 3.16
CA ALA A 42 -5.55 18.63 2.32
C ALA A 42 -4.82 17.49 1.59
N SER A 43 -3.65 17.77 0.99
CA SER A 43 -2.80 16.76 0.35
C SER A 43 -2.41 15.65 1.33
N GLN A 44 -1.91 16.00 2.52
CA GLN A 44 -1.47 15.03 3.51
C GLN A 44 -2.62 14.11 3.98
N SER A 45 -3.84 14.64 4.12
CA SER A 45 -5.03 13.84 4.43
C SER A 45 -5.45 12.92 3.28
N SER A 46 -5.26 13.37 2.03
CA SER A 46 -5.51 12.57 0.83
C SER A 46 -4.50 11.44 0.69
N ASP A 47 -3.21 11.72 0.90
CA ASP A 47 -2.12 10.75 0.77
C ASP A 47 -2.24 9.61 1.80
N THR A 48 -2.53 9.95 3.05
CA THR A 48 -2.79 8.94 4.10
C THR A 48 -4.03 8.10 3.81
N SER A 49 -5.07 8.69 3.21
CA SER A 49 -6.28 7.96 2.81
C SER A 49 -5.99 6.99 1.65
N HIS A 50 -5.21 7.43 0.67
CA HIS A 50 -4.76 6.58 -0.43
C HIS A 50 -3.92 5.41 0.07
N LEU A 51 -2.96 5.65 0.98
CA LEU A 51 -2.14 4.61 1.60
C LEU A 51 -2.99 3.60 2.38
N ARG A 52 -4.05 4.02 3.08
CA ARG A 52 -4.97 3.09 3.75
C ARG A 52 -5.73 2.20 2.77
N ILE A 53 -6.18 2.77 1.65
CA ILE A 53 -6.85 1.98 0.59
C ILE A 53 -5.86 0.96 0.01
N ALA A 54 -4.64 1.40 -0.30
CA ALA A 54 -3.58 0.53 -0.82
C ALA A 54 -3.23 -0.59 0.17
N ALA A 55 -3.15 -0.32 1.48
CA ALA A 55 -2.88 -1.33 2.50
C ALA A 55 -4.02 -2.37 2.62
N ARG A 56 -5.28 -1.93 2.50
CA ARG A 56 -6.43 -2.84 2.43
C ARG A 56 -6.40 -3.71 1.17
N SER A 57 -6.04 -3.12 0.02
CA SER A 57 -5.84 -3.86 -1.23
C SER A 57 -4.73 -4.90 -1.08
N ALA A 58 -3.56 -4.50 -0.57
CA ALA A 58 -2.43 -5.40 -0.37
C ALA A 58 -2.76 -6.58 0.55
N ARG A 59 -3.60 -6.37 1.58
CA ARG A 59 -4.13 -7.46 2.41
C ARG A 59 -5.02 -8.43 1.60
N SER A 60 -5.89 -7.89 0.75
CA SER A 60 -6.72 -8.71 -0.15
C SER A 60 -5.85 -9.52 -1.11
N ASP A 61 -4.80 -8.93 -1.66
CA ASP A 61 -3.89 -9.60 -2.58
C ASP A 61 -3.19 -10.79 -1.90
N VAL A 62 -2.70 -10.61 -0.67
CA VAL A 62 -2.12 -11.69 0.15
C VAL A 62 -3.13 -12.84 0.35
N GLN A 63 -4.39 -12.53 0.64
CA GLN A 63 -5.44 -13.54 0.80
C GLN A 63 -5.74 -14.27 -0.51
N GLN A 64 -5.79 -13.55 -1.63
CA GLN A 64 -6.00 -14.12 -2.95
C GLN A 64 -4.86 -15.06 -3.34
N SER A 65 -3.60 -14.68 -3.10
CA SER A 65 -2.45 -15.56 -3.34
C SER A 65 -2.51 -16.85 -2.53
N LEU A 66 -2.98 -16.81 -1.28
CA LEU A 66 -3.19 -18.03 -0.49
C LEU A 66 -4.28 -18.92 -1.08
N ILE A 67 -5.41 -18.34 -1.47
CA ILE A 67 -6.51 -19.08 -2.09
C ILE A 67 -6.00 -19.75 -3.37
N ALA A 68 -5.25 -19.02 -4.21
CA ALA A 68 -4.64 -19.57 -5.40
C ALA A 68 -3.64 -20.70 -5.09
N LEU A 69 -2.82 -20.56 -4.04
CA LEU A 69 -1.92 -21.62 -3.59
C LEU A 69 -2.69 -22.88 -3.18
N LYS A 70 -3.73 -22.73 -2.34
CA LYS A 70 -4.58 -23.83 -1.89
C LYS A 70 -5.26 -24.55 -3.05
N GLU A 71 -5.77 -23.77 -4.00
CA GLU A 71 -6.40 -24.33 -5.19
C GLU A 71 -5.40 -25.12 -6.04
N LYS A 72 -4.18 -24.63 -6.24
CA LYS A 72 -3.13 -25.41 -6.92
C LYS A 72 -2.74 -26.66 -6.14
N CYS A 73 -2.63 -26.59 -4.82
CA CYS A 73 -2.41 -27.77 -3.98
C CYS A 73 -3.56 -28.79 -4.11
N ARG A 74 -4.81 -28.33 -4.25
CA ARG A 74 -5.98 -29.18 -4.46
C ARG A 74 -5.94 -29.85 -5.84
N VAL A 75 -5.65 -29.07 -6.88
CA VAL A 75 -5.52 -29.58 -8.26
C VAL A 75 -4.37 -30.59 -8.37
N ASN A 76 -3.20 -30.31 -7.80
CA ASN A 76 -2.09 -31.26 -7.81
C ASN A 76 -2.41 -32.56 -7.08
N ARG A 77 -3.09 -32.50 -5.92
CA ARG A 77 -3.57 -33.70 -5.22
C ARG A 77 -4.52 -34.51 -6.10
N HIS A 78 -5.49 -33.86 -6.73
CA HIS A 78 -6.46 -34.51 -7.61
C HIS A 78 -5.80 -35.14 -8.85
N ASN A 79 -4.87 -34.43 -9.48
CA ASN A 79 -4.12 -34.92 -10.63
C ASN A 79 -3.28 -36.14 -10.26
N TRP A 80 -2.63 -36.10 -9.10
CA TRP A 80 -1.89 -37.24 -8.58
C TRP A 80 -2.83 -38.42 -8.32
N GLU A 81 -3.98 -38.21 -7.65
CA GLU A 81 -4.94 -39.28 -7.31
C GLU A 81 -5.47 -40.01 -8.55
N ASN A 82 -5.67 -39.28 -9.64
CA ASN A 82 -6.17 -39.80 -10.90
C ASN A 82 -5.05 -40.25 -11.86
N HIS A 83 -3.78 -40.18 -11.45
CA HIS A 83 -2.67 -40.48 -12.33
C HIS A 83 -2.68 -41.97 -12.73
N PRO A 84 -2.63 -42.30 -14.04
CA PRO A 84 -2.83 -43.67 -14.54
C PRO A 84 -1.76 -44.66 -14.06
N THR A 85 -0.57 -44.19 -13.66
CA THR A 85 0.48 -45.03 -13.05
C THR A 85 0.11 -45.59 -11.69
N ARG A 86 -0.91 -45.03 -11.00
CA ARG A 86 -1.45 -45.60 -9.76
C ARG A 86 -2.36 -46.82 -9.98
N ARG A 87 -2.76 -47.09 -11.23
CA ARG A 87 -3.53 -48.31 -11.59
C ARG A 87 -2.70 -49.59 -11.54
N PHE A 88 -1.39 -49.51 -11.33
CA PHE A 88 -0.55 -50.67 -11.02
C PHE A 88 -0.34 -50.74 -9.50
N PRO A 89 -0.77 -51.83 -8.83
CA PRO A 89 -0.65 -51.95 -7.38
C PRO A 89 0.78 -52.31 -7.02
N VAL A 90 1.66 -51.30 -6.91
CA VAL A 90 2.97 -51.49 -6.28
C VAL A 90 2.80 -51.20 -4.79
N LEU A 91 2.66 -52.29 -4.02
CA LEU A 91 2.95 -52.52 -2.59
C LEU A 91 3.52 -51.36 -1.73
N SER A 92 2.94 -50.17 -1.76
CA SER A 92 3.32 -49.05 -0.92
C SER A 92 2.09 -48.52 -0.20
N LEU A 93 2.02 -48.82 1.09
CA LEU A 93 1.08 -48.25 2.06
C LEU A 93 1.51 -46.85 2.53
N GLU A 94 2.67 -46.35 2.07
CA GLU A 94 3.16 -45.03 2.42
C GLU A 94 2.51 -43.95 1.56
N LYS A 95 2.16 -42.82 2.19
CA LYS A 95 1.74 -41.64 1.45
C LYS A 95 2.90 -41.23 0.52
N PRO A 96 2.64 -41.04 -0.77
CA PRO A 96 3.66 -40.62 -1.74
C PRO A 96 4.36 -39.36 -1.23
N GLU A 97 5.67 -39.27 -1.42
CA GLU A 97 6.50 -38.14 -0.99
C GLU A 97 5.93 -36.81 -1.52
N GLU A 98 5.31 -36.85 -2.70
CA GLU A 98 4.65 -35.72 -3.35
C GLU A 98 3.48 -35.15 -2.52
N PHE A 99 2.71 -36.00 -1.82
CA PHE A 99 1.66 -35.50 -0.90
C PHE A 99 2.25 -34.79 0.32
N ARG A 100 3.41 -35.23 0.80
CA ARG A 100 4.11 -34.54 1.91
C ARG A 100 4.59 -33.18 1.44
N VAL A 101 5.14 -33.08 0.24
CA VAL A 101 5.57 -31.81 -0.37
C VAL A 101 4.40 -30.84 -0.54
N ILE A 102 3.25 -31.31 -1.07
CA ILE A 102 2.06 -30.46 -1.24
C ILE A 102 1.53 -29.96 0.11
N ALA A 103 1.45 -30.85 1.11
CA ALA A 103 0.98 -30.49 2.46
C ALA A 103 1.94 -29.53 3.17
N ASP A 104 3.25 -29.67 2.98
CA ASP A 104 4.26 -28.79 3.55
C ASP A 104 4.22 -27.39 2.92
N VAL A 105 4.04 -27.31 1.60
CA VAL A 105 3.86 -26.04 0.90
C VAL A 105 2.60 -25.31 1.35
N GLU A 106 1.47 -26.03 1.47
CA GLU A 106 0.22 -25.45 1.98
C GLU A 106 0.40 -24.90 3.41
N ARG A 107 0.98 -25.70 4.31
CA ARG A 107 1.26 -25.29 5.69
C ARG A 107 2.20 -24.09 5.75
N THR A 108 3.23 -24.06 4.92
CA THR A 108 4.20 -22.95 4.90
C THR A 108 3.56 -21.66 4.40
N GLY A 109 2.65 -21.74 3.42
CA GLY A 109 1.86 -20.60 2.96
C GLY A 109 0.96 -20.04 4.08
N GLU A 110 0.25 -20.92 4.79
CA GLU A 110 -0.59 -20.52 5.93
C GLU A 110 0.22 -19.89 7.07
N LEU A 111 1.37 -20.49 7.43
CA LEU A 111 2.27 -19.94 8.44
C LEU A 111 2.83 -18.58 8.05
N THR A 112 3.12 -18.36 6.76
CA THR A 112 3.65 -17.08 6.27
C THR A 112 2.61 -15.97 6.45
N ILE A 113 1.35 -16.24 6.14
CA ILE A 113 0.26 -15.27 6.35
C ILE A 113 -0.06 -15.07 7.81
N ARG A 114 -0.03 -16.13 8.60
CA ARG A 114 -0.23 -16.02 10.05
C ARG A 114 0.81 -15.10 10.67
N LYS A 115 2.10 -15.29 10.35
CA LYS A 115 3.18 -14.40 10.81
C LYS A 115 3.00 -12.97 10.34
N PHE A 116 2.54 -12.77 9.10
CA PHE A 116 2.24 -11.44 8.57
C PHE A 116 1.12 -10.76 9.38
N ASN A 117 0.01 -11.46 9.62
CA ASN A 117 -1.12 -10.90 10.40
C ASN A 117 -0.76 -10.67 11.88
N GLU A 118 0.12 -11.49 12.46
CA GLU A 118 0.59 -11.33 13.84
C GLU A 118 1.56 -10.15 13.97
N ALA A 119 2.44 -9.94 12.98
CA ALA A 119 3.43 -8.85 12.98
C ALA A 119 2.83 -7.50 12.57
N TYR A 120 1.79 -7.51 11.73
CA TYR A 120 1.25 -6.31 11.11
C TYR A 120 -0.26 -6.23 11.33
N VAL A 121 -0.65 -5.43 12.32
CA VAL A 121 -2.05 -5.09 12.58
C VAL A 121 -2.34 -3.73 11.94
N LEU A 122 -3.31 -3.71 11.02
CA LEU A 122 -3.76 -2.47 10.40
C LEU A 122 -4.64 -1.70 11.41
N ASP A 123 -4.13 -0.63 11.99
CA ASP A 123 -4.89 0.24 12.88
C ASP A 123 -5.43 1.46 12.12
N GLN A 124 -6.55 2.03 12.58
CA GLN A 124 -7.09 3.27 12.01
C GLN A 124 -6.15 4.45 12.24
N GLN A 125 -5.31 4.43 13.28
CA GLN A 125 -4.36 5.49 13.59
C GLN A 125 -2.96 5.28 13.00
N SER A 126 -2.75 4.24 12.18
CA SER A 126 -1.44 3.98 11.57
C SER A 126 -0.93 5.17 10.75
N SER A 127 0.34 5.49 10.96
CA SER A 127 1.03 6.56 10.24
C SER A 127 1.28 6.17 8.77
N GLY A 128 1.55 7.16 7.90
CA GLY A 128 1.86 6.90 6.50
C GLY A 128 3.03 5.92 6.29
N LEU A 129 4.09 6.06 7.08
CA LEU A 129 5.27 5.17 7.06
C LEU A 129 4.93 3.73 7.47
N GLU A 130 4.07 3.55 8.47
CA GLU A 130 3.61 2.21 8.89
C GLU A 130 2.75 1.55 7.82
N LEU A 131 1.91 2.33 7.12
CA LEU A 131 1.09 1.84 6.02
C LEU A 131 1.97 1.43 4.82
N GLU A 132 3.02 2.19 4.50
CA GLU A 132 3.98 1.84 3.44
C GLU A 132 4.78 0.57 3.79
N ALA A 133 5.24 0.45 5.04
CA ALA A 133 5.90 -0.75 5.53
C ALA A 133 4.97 -1.97 5.47
N TYR A 134 3.69 -1.80 5.84
CA TYR A 134 2.66 -2.82 5.73
C TYR A 134 2.47 -3.28 4.28
N ILE A 135 2.31 -2.34 3.34
CA ILE A 135 2.14 -2.65 1.91
C ILE A 135 3.35 -3.41 1.37
N THR A 136 4.56 -2.96 1.71
CA THR A 136 5.80 -3.61 1.26
C THR A 136 5.91 -5.04 1.81
N ALA A 137 5.60 -5.23 3.10
CA ALA A 137 5.59 -6.55 3.72
C ALA A 137 4.54 -7.47 3.08
N ALA A 138 3.35 -6.95 2.78
CA ALA A 138 2.30 -7.70 2.08
C ALA A 138 2.75 -8.15 0.69
N GLN A 139 3.38 -7.26 -0.09
CA GLN A 139 3.93 -7.60 -1.41
C GLN A 139 5.01 -8.69 -1.34
N GLN A 140 5.89 -8.62 -0.33
CA GLN A 140 6.91 -9.66 -0.12
C GLN A 140 6.27 -11.02 0.21
N VAL A 141 5.18 -11.03 1.00
CA VAL A 141 4.43 -12.25 1.31
C VAL A 141 3.79 -12.84 0.06
N VAL A 142 3.15 -12.01 -0.78
CA VAL A 142 2.59 -12.43 -2.08
C VAL A 142 3.67 -13.11 -2.92
N LEU A 143 4.82 -12.44 -3.12
CA LEU A 143 5.93 -13.00 -3.90
C LEU A 143 6.44 -14.32 -3.32
N LYS A 144 6.50 -14.44 -2.00
CA LYS A 144 6.92 -15.67 -1.34
C LYS A 144 5.93 -16.81 -1.57
N ILE A 145 4.62 -16.56 -1.42
CA ILE A 145 3.57 -17.53 -1.70
C ILE A 145 3.59 -17.95 -3.17
N ASP A 146 3.75 -17.00 -4.09
CA ASP A 146 3.82 -17.28 -5.52
C ASP A 146 5.06 -18.10 -5.87
N SER A 147 6.21 -17.86 -5.24
CA SER A 147 7.41 -18.67 -5.44
C SER A 147 7.21 -20.12 -4.99
N GLN A 148 6.50 -20.33 -3.88
CA GLN A 148 6.13 -21.66 -3.39
C GLN A 148 5.14 -22.35 -4.33
N SER A 149 4.19 -21.58 -4.86
CA SER A 149 3.24 -22.01 -5.87
C SER A 149 3.93 -22.48 -7.15
N ARG A 150 5.00 -21.79 -7.59
CA ARG A 150 5.79 -22.20 -8.76
C ARG A 150 6.59 -23.48 -8.52
N ARG A 151 7.10 -23.70 -7.30
CA ARG A 151 7.78 -24.95 -6.95
C ARG A 151 6.89 -26.18 -7.12
N LEU A 152 5.60 -26.06 -6.84
CA LEU A 152 4.61 -27.12 -7.03
C LEU A 152 4.32 -27.46 -8.51
N MET A 153 4.71 -26.61 -9.47
CA MET A 153 4.55 -26.91 -10.90
C MET A 153 5.74 -27.67 -11.50
N LEU A 154 6.87 -27.73 -10.79
CA LEU A 154 8.10 -28.39 -11.26
C LEU A 154 8.26 -29.81 -10.71
N THR A 155 7.37 -30.22 -9.81
CA THR A 155 7.27 -31.56 -9.20
C THR A 155 6.08 -32.29 -9.78
#